data_AF-B1FLV4-F1
#
_entry.id   AF-B1FLV4-F1
#
_cell.length_a   1.000
_cell.length_b   1.000
_cell.length_c   1.000
_cell.angle_alpha   90.00
_cell.angle_beta   90.00
_cell.angle_gamma   90.00
#
_symmetry.space_group_name_H-M   'P 1'
#
loop_
_entity.id
_entity.type
_entity.pdbx_description
1 polymer ?
#
loop_
_entity_poly.entity_id
_entity_poly.type
_entity_poly.pdbx_seq_one_letter_code
_entity_poly.pdbx_strand_id
1 'polypeptide(L)'
;MALHGRVLLARGDAHDGAPLAVPALVDAARKQIAASVQGAANSYERQALVSEAADTLTDAGLYDESDVLLKAELARSATPYYFMSGLAANAKARGDKAAALDWYRKAYDSASGPATKLRWGATYFANAVALAPDDSARIEAIAASVLAQAGKTRDAFYGANLRALTKVVAQLNRWRGGGAHDASVRSVVKQFDGVCAKLPAGDPQAAACAKLIQPVKA
;
A
#
# COMPACT_ATOMS: atom_id res chain seq x y z
N MET A 1 -0.77 -4.47 21.31
CA MET A 1 0.57 -4.89 21.75
C MET A 1 0.62 -6.27 22.44
N ALA A 2 0.20 -6.46 23.70
CA ALA A 2 0.35 -7.78 24.35
C ALA A 2 -0.50 -8.89 23.70
N LEU A 3 -1.75 -8.58 23.36
CA LEU A 3 -2.65 -9.50 22.65
C LEU A 3 -2.14 -9.85 21.25
N HIS A 4 -1.81 -8.83 20.45
CA HIS A 4 -1.32 -9.00 19.08
C HIS A 4 -0.05 -9.84 19.04
N GLY A 5 0.89 -9.61 19.97
CA GLY A 5 2.08 -10.44 20.12
C GLY A 5 1.76 -11.91 20.39
N ARG A 6 0.74 -12.23 21.20
CA ARG A 6 0.29 -13.61 21.42
C ARG A 6 -0.31 -14.23 20.16
N VAL A 7 -1.08 -13.46 19.38
CA VAL A 7 -1.61 -13.90 18.09
C VAL A 7 -0.46 -14.23 17.13
N LEU A 8 0.53 -13.35 17.01
CA LEU A 8 1.72 -13.57 16.17
C LEU A 8 2.50 -14.82 16.59
N LEU A 9 2.74 -15.01 17.88
CA LEU A 9 3.43 -16.20 18.39
C LEU A 9 2.64 -17.48 18.11
N ALA A 10 1.32 -17.44 18.26
CA ALA A 10 0.46 -18.58 17.99
C ALA A 10 0.35 -18.90 16.49
N ARG A 11 0.40 -17.88 15.62
CA ARG A 11 0.43 -18.06 14.16
C ARG A 11 1.72 -18.76 13.72
N GLY A 12 2.85 -18.40 14.30
CA GLY A 12 4.16 -18.90 13.87
C GLY A 12 4.38 -18.64 12.37
N ASP A 13 4.86 -19.67 11.66
CA ASP A 13 5.13 -19.62 10.22
C ASP A 13 3.91 -19.99 9.35
N ALA A 14 2.72 -20.15 9.96
CA ALA A 14 1.51 -20.45 9.20
C ALA A 14 1.26 -19.38 8.13
N HIS A 15 0.97 -19.83 6.91
CA HIS A 15 0.74 -18.94 5.77
C HIS A 15 -0.44 -18.00 6.01
N ASP A 16 -0.35 -16.82 5.39
CA ASP A 16 -1.41 -15.81 5.39
C ASP A 16 -2.76 -16.45 5.03
N GLY A 17 -3.70 -16.42 5.97
CA GLY A 17 -5.11 -16.71 5.73
C GLY A 17 -5.63 -17.99 6.35
N ALA A 18 -4.78 -18.82 6.94
CA ALA A 18 -5.23 -19.90 7.81
C ALA A 18 -5.78 -19.32 9.12
N PRO A 19 -7.05 -19.61 9.49
CA PRO A 19 -7.56 -19.21 10.81
C PRO A 19 -6.73 -19.81 11.92
N LEU A 20 -6.46 -19.01 12.95
CA LEU A 20 -5.65 -19.45 14.08
C LEU A 20 -6.36 -20.60 14.84
N ALA A 21 -5.70 -21.75 14.95
CA ALA A 21 -6.21 -22.94 15.63
C ALA A 21 -6.09 -22.87 17.18
N VAL A 22 -6.31 -21.69 17.75
CA VAL A 22 -6.29 -21.44 19.21
C VAL A 22 -7.57 -20.71 19.62
N PRO A 23 -8.72 -21.41 19.72
CA PRO A 23 -10.03 -20.78 19.87
C PRO A 23 -10.13 -19.84 21.08
N ALA A 24 -9.55 -20.21 22.21
CA ALA A 24 -9.54 -19.37 23.42
C ALA A 24 -8.80 -18.04 23.21
N LEU A 25 -7.72 -18.03 22.42
CA LEU A 25 -6.99 -16.81 22.10
C LEU A 25 -7.76 -15.95 21.10
N VAL A 26 -8.40 -16.58 20.11
CA VAL A 26 -9.28 -15.90 19.14
C VAL A 26 -10.45 -15.22 19.86
N ASP A 27 -11.11 -15.89 20.79
CA ASP A 27 -12.22 -15.32 21.55
C ASP A 27 -11.76 -14.19 22.49
N ALA A 28 -10.60 -14.35 23.13
CA ALA A 28 -9.99 -13.28 23.91
C ALA A 28 -9.67 -12.07 23.03
N ALA A 29 -9.17 -12.30 21.81
CA ALA A 29 -8.84 -11.23 20.88
C ALA A 29 -10.09 -10.44 20.48
N ARG A 30 -11.16 -11.12 20.07
CA ARG A 30 -12.44 -10.49 19.72
C ARG A 30 -12.98 -9.62 20.86
N LYS A 31 -13.04 -10.16 22.08
CA LYS A 31 -13.56 -9.45 23.25
C LYS A 31 -12.74 -8.21 23.58
N GLN A 32 -11.41 -8.34 23.60
CA GLN A 32 -10.53 -7.23 23.93
C GLN A 32 -10.54 -6.15 22.84
N ILE A 33 -10.53 -6.53 21.56
CA ILE A 33 -10.66 -5.61 20.44
C ILE A 33 -11.95 -4.80 20.53
N ALA A 34 -13.09 -5.47 20.74
CA ALA A 34 -14.38 -4.81 20.87
C ALA A 34 -14.38 -3.80 22.02
N ALA A 35 -13.90 -4.21 23.20
CA ALA A 35 -13.81 -3.34 24.37
C ALA A 35 -12.88 -2.13 24.12
N SER A 36 -11.71 -2.34 23.51
CA SER A 36 -10.76 -1.26 23.22
C SER A 36 -11.32 -0.25 22.21
N VAL A 37 -11.88 -0.71 21.09
CA VAL A 37 -12.44 0.19 20.07
C VAL A 37 -13.66 0.96 20.59
N GLN A 38 -14.49 0.32 21.44
CA GLN A 38 -15.62 1.00 22.09
C GLN A 38 -15.17 2.03 23.14
N GLY A 39 -14.11 1.73 23.89
CA GLY A 39 -13.57 2.57 24.95
C GLY A 39 -12.67 3.71 24.49
N ALA A 40 -12.45 3.89 23.18
CA ALA A 40 -11.59 4.95 22.65
C ALA A 40 -12.07 6.36 23.10
N ALA A 41 -11.19 7.15 23.71
CA ALA A 41 -11.53 8.44 24.27
C ALA A 41 -11.73 9.54 23.22
N ASN A 42 -11.10 9.41 22.04
CA ASN A 42 -11.21 10.37 20.95
C ASN A 42 -10.96 9.71 19.58
N SER A 43 -11.13 10.48 18.51
CA SER A 43 -10.99 9.98 17.13
C SER A 43 -9.57 9.55 16.77
N TYR A 44 -8.53 10.17 17.32
CA TYR A 44 -7.14 9.79 17.09
C TYR A 44 -6.80 8.46 17.74
N GLU A 45 -7.24 8.28 19.00
CA GLU A 45 -7.10 7.00 19.70
C GLU A 45 -7.90 5.90 18.99
N ARG A 46 -9.14 6.19 18.58
CA ARG A 46 -9.97 5.27 17.82
C ARG A 46 -9.29 4.84 16.52
N GLN A 47 -8.68 5.78 15.79
CA GLN A 47 -7.91 5.48 14.57
C GLN A 47 -6.78 4.48 14.82
N ALA A 48 -6.02 4.68 15.90
CA ALA A 48 -4.91 3.79 16.26
C ALA A 48 -5.41 2.41 16.69
N LEU A 49 -6.43 2.37 17.56
CA LEU A 49 -7.02 1.12 18.06
C LEU A 49 -7.68 0.30 16.97
N VAL A 50 -8.38 0.93 16.02
CA VAL A 50 -8.98 0.23 14.87
C VAL A 50 -7.91 -0.34 13.95
N SER A 51 -6.81 0.39 13.72
CA SER A 51 -5.69 -0.11 12.91
C SER A 51 -5.06 -1.35 13.56
N GLU A 52 -4.70 -1.27 14.84
CA GLU A 52 -4.13 -2.39 15.60
C GLU A 52 -5.10 -3.58 15.68
N ALA A 53 -6.39 -3.31 15.89
CA ALA A 53 -7.42 -4.34 15.94
C ALA A 53 -7.57 -5.07 14.60
N ALA A 54 -7.59 -4.33 13.49
CA ALA A 54 -7.67 -4.90 12.16
C ALA A 54 -6.45 -5.76 11.85
N ASP A 55 -5.24 -5.29 12.15
CA ASP A 55 -4.00 -6.05 11.99
C ASP A 55 -4.00 -7.33 12.85
N THR A 56 -4.48 -7.23 14.10
CA THR A 56 -4.62 -8.40 14.99
C THR A 56 -5.61 -9.44 14.44
N LEU A 57 -6.75 -9.00 13.90
CA LEU A 57 -7.74 -9.89 13.29
C LEU A 57 -7.18 -10.54 12.02
N THR A 58 -6.51 -9.75 11.17
CA THR A 58 -5.84 -10.21 9.95
C THR A 58 -4.78 -11.27 10.29
N ASP A 59 -3.94 -11.03 11.29
CA ASP A 59 -2.92 -11.99 11.71
C ASP A 59 -3.51 -13.23 12.40
N ALA A 60 -4.73 -13.16 12.92
CA ALA A 60 -5.47 -14.33 13.41
C ALA A 60 -6.22 -15.09 12.28
N GLY A 61 -6.11 -14.66 11.02
CA GLY A 61 -6.83 -15.22 9.87
C GLY A 61 -8.31 -14.83 9.80
N LEU A 62 -8.74 -13.82 10.58
CA LEU A 62 -10.12 -13.36 10.68
C LEU A 62 -10.39 -12.18 9.74
N TYR A 63 -10.15 -12.38 8.44
CA TYR A 63 -10.22 -11.31 7.44
C TYR A 63 -11.59 -10.67 7.28
N ASP A 64 -12.66 -11.45 7.42
CA ASP A 64 -14.02 -10.91 7.28
C ASP A 64 -14.39 -10.02 8.47
N GLU A 65 -13.95 -10.38 9.67
CA GLU A 65 -14.12 -9.53 10.87
C GLU A 65 -13.28 -8.26 10.77
N SER A 66 -12.03 -8.39 10.30
CA SER A 66 -11.16 -7.25 10.00
C SER A 66 -11.81 -6.30 8.99
N ASP A 67 -12.37 -6.83 7.90
CA ASP A 67 -13.06 -6.05 6.88
C ASP A 67 -14.32 -5.35 7.40
N VAL A 68 -15.13 -6.03 8.22
CA VAL A 68 -16.32 -5.44 8.85
C VAL A 68 -15.93 -4.26 9.72
N LEU A 69 -14.90 -4.43 10.57
CA LEU A 69 -14.38 -3.37 11.42
C LEU A 69 -13.88 -2.18 10.60
N LEU A 70 -13.01 -2.42 9.62
CA LEU A 70 -12.41 -1.37 8.79
C LEU A 70 -13.48 -0.61 7.98
N LYS A 71 -14.45 -1.30 7.37
CA LYS A 71 -15.53 -0.68 6.59
C LYS A 71 -16.41 0.22 7.46
N ALA A 72 -16.71 -0.19 8.69
CA ALA A 72 -17.53 0.60 9.62
C ALA A 72 -16.88 1.94 10.02
N GLU A 73 -15.56 2.04 9.92
CA GLU A 73 -14.79 3.21 10.35
C GLU A 73 -14.38 4.15 9.19
N LEU A 74 -14.60 3.74 7.93
CA LEU A 74 -14.23 4.55 6.76
C LEU A 74 -14.86 5.95 6.76
N ALA A 75 -16.14 6.06 7.13
CA ALA A 75 -16.85 7.34 7.17
C ALA A 75 -16.48 8.21 8.40
N ARG A 76 -15.80 7.63 9.39
CA ARG A 76 -15.46 8.29 10.67
C ARG A 76 -14.02 8.79 10.71
N SER A 77 -13.15 8.24 9.88
CA SER A 77 -11.74 8.58 9.84
C SER A 77 -11.46 9.79 8.97
N ALA A 78 -10.60 10.69 9.46
CA ALA A 78 -10.02 11.76 8.65
C ALA A 78 -8.95 11.25 7.66
N THR A 79 -8.46 10.02 7.86
CA THR A 79 -7.42 9.39 7.04
C THR A 79 -7.84 7.98 6.62
N PRO A 80 -8.99 7.82 5.94
CA PRO A 80 -9.59 6.52 5.67
C PRO A 80 -8.74 5.65 4.73
N TYR A 81 -7.82 6.26 3.99
CA TYR A 81 -6.84 5.57 3.14
C TYR A 81 -5.95 4.57 3.90
N TYR A 82 -5.78 4.68 5.22
CA TYR A 82 -5.12 3.65 6.03
C TYR A 82 -5.97 2.38 6.14
N PHE A 83 -7.27 2.54 6.44
CA PHE A 83 -8.20 1.41 6.52
C PHE A 83 -8.44 0.76 5.16
N MET A 84 -8.50 1.56 4.09
CA MET A 84 -8.58 1.04 2.73
C MET A 84 -7.35 0.21 2.34
N SER A 85 -6.15 0.56 2.82
CA SER A 85 -4.95 -0.28 2.64
C SER A 85 -5.07 -1.62 3.36
N GLY A 86 -5.64 -1.65 4.56
CA GLY A 86 -5.94 -2.90 5.29
C GLY A 86 -6.94 -3.78 4.53
N LEU A 87 -8.03 -3.19 4.04
CA LEU A 87 -9.01 -3.88 3.19
C LEU A 87 -8.38 -4.47 1.93
N ALA A 88 -7.46 -3.74 1.29
CA ALA A 88 -6.71 -4.22 0.14
C ALA A 88 -5.79 -5.40 0.49
N ALA A 89 -5.12 -5.34 1.64
CA ALA A 89 -4.25 -6.41 2.13
C ALA A 89 -5.05 -7.69 2.45
N ASN A 90 -6.20 -7.56 3.11
CA ASN A 90 -7.09 -8.69 3.41
C ASN A 90 -7.64 -9.34 2.13
N ALA A 91 -8.11 -8.53 1.17
CA ALA A 91 -8.55 -9.03 -0.13
C ALA A 91 -7.43 -9.77 -0.88
N LYS A 92 -6.22 -9.21 -0.87
CA LYS A 92 -5.04 -9.84 -1.47
C LYS A 92 -4.70 -11.17 -0.81
N ALA A 93 -4.74 -11.24 0.52
CA ALA A 93 -4.45 -12.46 1.28
C ALA A 93 -5.46 -13.58 0.97
N ARG A 94 -6.73 -13.23 0.74
CA ARG A 94 -7.77 -14.17 0.25
C ARG A 94 -7.64 -14.56 -1.22
N GLY A 95 -6.68 -13.99 -1.96
CA GLY A 95 -6.54 -14.20 -3.40
C GLY A 95 -7.54 -13.41 -4.26
N ASP A 96 -8.35 -12.53 -3.67
CA ASP A 96 -9.27 -11.65 -4.41
C ASP A 96 -8.51 -10.46 -5.00
N LYS A 97 -7.87 -10.72 -6.15
CA LYS A 97 -7.09 -9.74 -6.90
C LYS A 97 -7.92 -8.51 -7.29
N ALA A 98 -9.18 -8.71 -7.67
CA ALA A 98 -10.04 -7.63 -8.14
C ALA A 98 -10.40 -6.68 -7.01
N ALA A 99 -10.86 -7.21 -5.87
CA ALA A 99 -11.17 -6.37 -4.70
C ALA A 99 -9.91 -5.73 -4.12
N ALA A 100 -8.77 -6.41 -4.12
CA ALA A 100 -7.50 -5.83 -3.66
C ALA A 100 -7.12 -4.60 -4.49
N LEU A 101 -7.19 -4.70 -5.82
CA LEU A 101 -6.87 -3.57 -6.71
C LEU A 101 -7.88 -2.42 -6.56
N ASP A 102 -9.16 -2.72 -6.37
CA ASP A 102 -10.18 -1.69 -6.13
C ASP A 102 -9.93 -0.94 -4.81
N TRP A 103 -9.57 -1.65 -3.73
CA TRP A 103 -9.24 -1.02 -2.45
C TRP A 103 -7.93 -0.22 -2.50
N TYR A 104 -6.89 -0.71 -3.17
CA TYR A 104 -5.67 0.08 -3.36
C TYR A 104 -5.92 1.36 -4.16
N ARG A 105 -6.78 1.30 -5.18
CA ARG A 105 -7.22 2.48 -5.93
C ARG A 105 -7.94 3.47 -5.02
N LYS A 106 -8.96 3.03 -4.27
CA LYS A 106 -9.71 3.87 -3.31
C LYS A 106 -8.78 4.50 -2.27
N ALA A 107 -7.80 3.74 -1.75
CA ALA A 107 -6.81 4.24 -0.81
C ALA A 107 -5.94 5.35 -1.44
N TYR A 108 -5.50 5.17 -2.69
CA TYR A 108 -4.74 6.19 -3.42
C TYR A 108 -5.58 7.43 -3.74
N ASP A 109 -6.82 7.26 -4.17
CA ASP A 109 -7.72 8.36 -4.54
C ASP A 109 -8.02 9.24 -3.31
N SER A 110 -8.24 8.62 -2.15
CA SER A 110 -8.54 9.30 -0.87
C SER A 110 -7.30 9.79 -0.11
N ALA A 111 -6.08 9.41 -0.52
CA ALA A 111 -4.86 9.88 0.11
C ALA A 111 -4.70 11.41 -0.04
N SER A 112 -4.50 12.10 1.09
CA SER A 112 -4.41 13.56 1.14
C SER A 112 -2.98 14.04 1.40
N GLY A 113 -2.60 15.11 0.69
CA GLY A 113 -1.27 15.72 0.74
C GLY A 113 -0.30 15.11 -0.29
N PRO A 114 0.64 15.89 -0.84
CA PRO A 114 1.43 15.43 -1.99
C PRO A 114 2.29 14.18 -1.73
N ALA A 115 3.02 14.17 -0.61
CA ALA A 115 3.87 13.06 -0.22
C ALA A 115 3.08 11.78 0.08
N THR A 116 1.96 11.89 0.80
CA THR A 116 1.07 10.75 1.10
C THR A 116 0.51 10.16 -0.19
N LYS A 117 -0.01 11.00 -1.09
CA LYS A 117 -0.56 10.55 -2.37
C LYS A 117 0.50 9.85 -3.21
N LEU A 118 1.73 10.36 -3.25
CA LEU A 118 2.86 9.71 -3.92
C LEU A 118 3.13 8.31 -3.34
N ARG A 119 3.18 8.17 -2.02
CA ARG A 119 3.47 6.91 -1.32
C ARG A 119 2.37 5.86 -1.51
N TRP A 120 1.10 6.27 -1.46
CA TRP A 120 -0.02 5.37 -1.73
C TRP A 120 -0.09 4.98 -3.19
N GLY A 121 0.19 5.91 -4.10
CA GLY A 121 0.27 5.63 -5.53
C GLY A 121 1.36 4.62 -5.86
N ALA A 122 2.55 4.75 -5.26
CA ALA A 122 3.63 3.76 -5.39
C ALA A 122 3.21 2.37 -4.87
N THR A 123 2.41 2.32 -3.81
CA THR A 123 1.88 1.07 -3.26
C THR A 123 0.82 0.45 -4.17
N TYR A 124 -0.08 1.26 -4.74
CA TYR A 124 -1.06 0.81 -5.72
C TYR A 124 -0.38 0.27 -6.98
N PHE A 125 0.58 1.02 -7.53
CA PHE A 125 1.38 0.59 -8.68
C PHE A 125 2.05 -0.78 -8.44
N ALA A 126 2.75 -0.92 -7.31
CA ALA A 126 3.45 -2.16 -6.98
C ALA A 126 2.51 -3.36 -6.87
N ASN A 127 1.30 -3.18 -6.36
CA ASN A 127 0.31 -4.24 -6.28
C ASN A 127 -0.42 -4.47 -7.61
N ALA A 128 -0.60 -3.46 -8.46
CA ALA A 128 -1.10 -3.64 -9.82
C ALA A 128 -0.19 -4.55 -10.65
N VAL A 129 1.11 -4.29 -10.62
CA VAL A 129 2.13 -5.14 -11.26
C VAL A 129 2.06 -6.58 -10.73
N ALA A 130 1.93 -6.76 -9.41
CA ALA A 130 1.93 -8.10 -8.81
C ALA A 130 0.63 -8.89 -9.05
N LEU A 131 -0.52 -8.21 -9.07
CA LEU A 131 -1.83 -8.87 -9.10
C LEU A 131 -2.41 -8.98 -10.51
N ALA A 132 -2.06 -8.07 -11.41
CA ALA A 132 -2.55 -8.01 -12.79
C ALA A 132 -1.43 -7.63 -13.77
N PRO A 133 -0.33 -8.43 -13.85
CA PRO A 133 0.82 -8.10 -14.70
C PRO A 133 0.47 -7.99 -16.20
N ASP A 134 -0.58 -8.68 -16.65
CA ASP A 134 -1.02 -8.67 -18.06
C ASP A 134 -1.86 -7.42 -18.41
N ASP A 135 -2.32 -6.66 -17.42
CA ASP A 135 -3.09 -5.42 -17.64
C ASP A 135 -2.14 -4.22 -17.78
N SER A 136 -1.36 -4.23 -18.87
CA SER A 136 -0.40 -3.17 -19.19
C SER A 136 -1.04 -1.78 -19.21
N ALA A 137 -2.26 -1.67 -19.77
CA ALA A 137 -2.97 -0.40 -19.87
C ALA A 137 -3.25 0.20 -18.47
N ARG A 138 -3.72 -0.62 -17.52
CA ARG A 138 -3.91 -0.18 -16.14
C ARG A 138 -2.58 0.20 -15.48
N ILE A 139 -1.56 -0.62 -15.62
CA ILE A 139 -0.25 -0.38 -14.98
C ILE A 139 0.38 0.92 -15.49
N GLU A 140 0.33 1.17 -16.80
CA GLU A 140 0.80 2.41 -17.42
C GLU A 140 0.02 3.64 -16.92
N ALA A 141 -1.32 3.54 -16.84
CA ALA A 141 -2.15 4.63 -16.33
C ALA A 141 -1.84 4.96 -14.86
N ILE A 142 -1.61 3.95 -14.02
CA ILE A 142 -1.20 4.15 -12.63
C ILE A 142 0.18 4.79 -12.58
N ALA A 143 1.15 4.30 -13.36
CA ALA A 143 2.49 4.88 -13.41
C ALA A 143 2.45 6.37 -13.80
N ALA A 144 1.69 6.72 -14.84
CA ALA A 144 1.51 8.11 -15.27
C ALA A 144 0.96 8.98 -14.14
N SER A 145 -0.05 8.50 -13.41
CA SER A 145 -0.63 9.20 -12.27
C SER A 145 0.36 9.39 -11.11
N VAL A 146 1.14 8.36 -10.79
CA VAL A 146 2.21 8.42 -9.77
C VAL A 146 3.31 9.42 -10.16
N LEU A 147 3.73 9.43 -11.43
CA LEU A 147 4.76 10.35 -11.92
C LEU A 147 4.26 11.80 -11.97
N ALA A 148 3.02 12.01 -12.37
CA ALA A 148 2.38 13.33 -12.27
C ALA A 148 2.35 13.81 -10.81
N GLN A 149 2.15 12.90 -9.85
CA GLN A 149 2.18 13.23 -8.43
C GLN A 149 3.60 13.50 -7.92
N ALA A 150 4.61 12.79 -8.40
CA ALA A 150 6.01 13.07 -8.11
C ALA A 150 6.38 14.50 -8.57
N GLY A 151 5.96 14.91 -9.77
CA GLY A 151 6.17 16.28 -10.26
C GLY A 151 5.50 17.39 -9.44
N LYS A 152 4.50 17.05 -8.61
CA LYS A 152 3.81 18.00 -7.69
C LYS A 152 4.37 17.97 -6.27
N THR A 153 5.26 17.02 -5.96
CA THR A 153 5.78 16.82 -4.61
C THR A 153 7.17 17.45 -4.53
N ARG A 154 7.29 18.53 -3.73
CA ARG A 154 8.52 19.34 -3.64
C ARG A 154 9.78 18.52 -3.35
N ASP A 155 9.64 17.49 -2.52
CA ASP A 155 10.71 16.60 -2.06
C ASP A 155 10.49 15.16 -2.55
N ALA A 156 9.98 15.00 -3.77
CA ALA A 156 9.66 13.69 -4.36
C ALA A 156 10.85 12.72 -4.36
N PHE A 157 12.07 13.24 -4.47
CA PHE A 157 13.29 12.44 -4.58
C PHE A 157 14.13 12.45 -3.30
N TYR A 158 13.52 12.70 -2.14
CA TYR A 158 14.15 12.59 -0.83
C TYR A 158 13.44 11.59 0.10
N GLY A 159 14.18 11.08 1.09
CA GLY A 159 13.64 10.37 2.25
C GLY A 159 12.63 9.28 1.93
N ALA A 160 11.42 9.40 2.49
CA ALA A 160 10.35 8.42 2.30
C ALA A 160 9.76 8.43 0.89
N ASN A 161 9.74 9.58 0.21
CA ASN A 161 9.24 9.70 -1.16
C ASN A 161 10.17 9.00 -2.15
N LEU A 162 11.49 9.19 -1.97
CA LEU A 162 12.50 8.47 -2.74
C LEU A 162 12.34 6.97 -2.59
N ARG A 163 12.20 6.46 -1.35
CA ARG A 163 11.99 5.02 -1.11
C ARG A 163 10.75 4.48 -1.81
N ALA A 164 9.66 5.27 -1.85
CA ALA A 164 8.45 4.90 -2.56
C ALA A 164 8.69 4.79 -4.08
N LEU A 165 9.40 5.75 -4.68
CA LEU A 165 9.76 5.71 -6.09
C LEU A 165 10.79 4.61 -6.42
N THR A 166 11.72 4.31 -5.51
CA THR A 166 12.62 3.13 -5.62
C THR A 166 11.83 1.84 -5.72
N LYS A 167 10.74 1.70 -4.95
CA LYS A 167 9.85 0.54 -5.07
C LYS A 167 9.17 0.48 -6.44
N VAL A 168 8.75 1.63 -7.01
CA VAL A 168 8.17 1.70 -8.36
C VAL A 168 9.17 1.22 -9.40
N VAL A 169 10.40 1.74 -9.40
CA VAL A 169 11.43 1.33 -10.36
C VAL A 169 11.79 -0.15 -10.21
N ALA A 170 11.93 -0.64 -8.98
CA ALA A 170 12.19 -2.06 -8.74
C ALA A 170 11.07 -2.97 -9.28
N GLN A 171 9.81 -2.53 -9.18
CA GLN A 171 8.68 -3.27 -9.76
C GLN A 171 8.63 -3.16 -11.29
N LEU A 172 8.93 -2.00 -11.88
CA LEU A 172 9.06 -1.86 -13.34
C LEU A 172 10.12 -2.81 -13.91
N ASN A 173 11.28 -2.90 -13.26
CA ASN A 173 12.36 -3.79 -13.69
C ASN A 173 11.95 -5.27 -13.60
N ARG A 174 11.23 -5.66 -12.55
CA ARG A 174 10.68 -7.01 -12.42
C ARG A 174 9.62 -7.28 -13.48
N TRP A 175 8.70 -6.33 -13.68
CA TRP A 175 7.61 -6.45 -14.64
C TRP A 175 8.11 -6.57 -16.07
N ARG A 176 9.21 -5.92 -16.43
CA ARG A 176 9.89 -6.10 -17.72
C ARG A 176 10.25 -7.56 -18.03
N GLY A 177 10.46 -8.39 -17.01
CA GLY A 177 11.08 -9.72 -17.10
C GLY A 177 10.67 -10.54 -18.33
N GLY A 178 11.66 -10.99 -19.11
CA GLY A 178 11.45 -11.76 -20.34
C GLY A 178 11.12 -10.95 -21.60
N GLY A 179 11.05 -9.61 -21.51
CA GLY A 179 10.83 -8.71 -22.65
C GLY A 179 9.35 -8.50 -23.03
N ALA A 180 8.41 -9.16 -22.36
CA ALA A 180 6.99 -9.09 -22.70
C ALA A 180 6.37 -7.69 -22.50
N HIS A 181 6.88 -6.92 -21.54
CA HIS A 181 6.35 -5.59 -21.17
C HIS A 181 7.29 -4.43 -21.54
N ASP A 182 8.25 -4.70 -22.43
CA ASP A 182 9.31 -3.77 -22.82
C ASP A 182 8.81 -2.41 -23.31
N ALA A 183 7.80 -2.41 -24.17
CA ALA A 183 7.20 -1.20 -24.72
C ALA A 183 6.54 -0.35 -23.61
N SER A 184 5.78 -0.99 -22.73
CA SER A 184 5.14 -0.35 -21.58
C SER A 184 6.16 0.25 -20.62
N VAL A 185 7.22 -0.49 -20.29
CA VAL A 185 8.29 0.02 -19.41
C VAL A 185 9.02 1.19 -20.07
N ARG A 186 9.34 1.13 -21.37
CA ARG A 186 9.94 2.26 -22.10
C ARG A 186 9.05 3.50 -22.09
N SER A 187 7.74 3.33 -22.25
CA SER A 187 6.75 4.41 -22.14
C SER A 187 6.80 5.08 -20.76
N VAL A 188 6.79 4.29 -19.68
CA VAL A 188 6.87 4.80 -18.30
C VAL A 188 8.21 5.48 -18.03
N VAL A 189 9.32 4.93 -18.52
CA VAL A 189 10.65 5.50 -18.39
C VAL A 189 10.74 6.88 -19.05
N LYS A 190 10.18 7.05 -20.25
CA LYS A 190 10.11 8.34 -20.93
C LYS A 190 9.35 9.39 -20.11
N GLN A 191 8.23 9.00 -19.49
CA GLN A 191 7.47 9.91 -18.61
C GLN A 191 8.28 10.32 -17.39
N PHE A 192 9.01 9.37 -16.80
CA PHE A 192 9.84 9.60 -15.62
C PHE A 192 11.02 10.54 -15.96
N ASP A 193 11.66 10.36 -17.11
CA ASP A 193 12.66 11.31 -17.62
C ASP A 193 12.10 12.73 -17.76
N GLY A 194 10.86 12.86 -18.24
CA GLY A 194 10.16 14.15 -18.31
C GLY A 194 9.89 14.78 -16.93
N VAL A 195 9.78 13.98 -15.87
CA VAL A 195 9.71 14.49 -14.49
C VAL A 195 11.09 14.94 -14.03
N CYS A 196 12.13 14.12 -14.24
CA CYS A 196 13.51 14.48 -13.85
C CYS A 196 13.97 15.77 -14.53
N ALA A 197 13.66 15.95 -15.82
CA ALA A 197 14.07 17.12 -16.60
C ALA A 197 13.43 18.44 -16.14
N LYS A 198 12.34 18.39 -15.35
CA LYS A 198 11.67 19.57 -14.79
C LYS A 198 12.24 20.00 -13.44
N LEU A 199 13.15 19.22 -12.85
CA LEU A 199 13.77 19.58 -11.58
C LEU A 199 14.74 20.76 -11.79
N PRO A 200 14.82 21.70 -10.83
CA PRO A 200 15.71 22.85 -10.97
C PRO A 200 17.18 22.45 -11.15
N ALA A 201 17.90 23.17 -12.01
CA ALA A 201 19.33 22.99 -12.17
C ALA A 201 20.05 23.23 -10.83
N GLY A 202 20.94 22.32 -10.45
CA GLY A 202 21.66 22.37 -9.17
C GLY A 202 20.91 21.80 -7.96
N ASP A 203 19.63 21.41 -8.09
CA ASP A 203 18.93 20.66 -7.04
C ASP A 203 19.48 19.22 -6.97
N PRO A 204 19.98 18.73 -5.81
CA PRO A 204 20.42 17.35 -5.66
C PRO A 204 19.36 16.30 -6.01
N GLN A 205 18.07 16.66 -6.03
CA GLN A 205 16.98 15.81 -6.53
C GLN A 205 17.17 15.40 -7.99
N ALA A 206 17.76 16.25 -8.83
CA ALA A 206 17.98 15.92 -10.23
C ALA A 206 18.91 14.71 -10.38
N ALA A 207 20.00 14.69 -9.62
CA ALA A 207 20.93 13.56 -9.57
C ALA A 207 20.28 12.31 -8.96
N ALA A 208 19.49 12.46 -7.90
CA ALA A 208 18.75 11.35 -7.29
C ALA A 208 17.73 10.73 -8.27
N CYS A 209 16.96 11.57 -8.98
CA CYS A 209 16.00 11.16 -10.01
C CYS A 209 16.70 10.42 -11.16
N ALA A 210 17.79 11.00 -11.69
CA ALA A 210 18.56 10.40 -12.77
C ALA A 210 19.18 9.06 -12.38
N LYS A 211 19.70 8.93 -11.15
CA LYS A 211 20.25 7.66 -10.63
C LYS A 211 19.16 6.61 -10.44
N LEU A 212 18.01 7.02 -9.93
CA LEU A 212 16.89 6.14 -9.60
C LEU A 212 16.36 5.38 -10.82
N ILE A 213 16.26 6.03 -11.98
CA ILE A 213 15.67 5.44 -13.19
C ILE A 213 16.64 4.53 -13.97
N GLN A 214 17.95 4.61 -13.73
CA GLN A 214 18.96 3.86 -14.51
C GLN A 214 18.67 2.35 -14.67
N PRO A 215 18.21 1.61 -13.65
CA PRO A 215 18.00 0.16 -13.77
C PRO A 215 16.98 -0.24 -14.84
N VAL A 216 16.09 0.67 -15.22
CA VAL A 216 15.03 0.41 -16.21
C VAL A 216 15.27 1.14 -17.54
N LYS A 217 16.42 1.81 -17.72
CA LYS A 217 16.76 2.45 -19.00
C LYS A 217 17.40 1.51 -20.02
N ALA A 218 17.96 0.40 -19.55
CA ALA A 218 18.61 -0.62 -20.40
C ALA A 218 17.61 -1.31 -21.33
#